data_AF-A0AAW2Y6K9-F1
#
_entry.id   AF-A0AAW2Y6K9-F1
#
_cell.length_a   1.000
_cell.length_b   1.000
_cell.length_c   1.000
_cell.angle_alpha   90.00
_cell.angle_beta   90.00
_cell.angle_gamma   90.00
#
_symmetry.space_group_name_H-M   'P 1'
#
loop_
_entity.id
_entity.type
_entity.pdbx_description
1 polymer ?
#
loop_
_entity_poly.entity_id
_entity_poly.type
_entity_poly.pdbx_seq_one_letter_code
_entity_poly.pdbx_strand_id
1 'polypeptide(L)'
;RPYYLSRFENAALLHRYTDGIKCRVFVTTFARAAQQWFNQLPLGAIGCFQEFRSLFLHQFTSSQKLRKTELSLFAIRQKDNEPLKEYLQRSNAATREVPSATQEVKASAFLQGLLDGDFFKSLAKKSVSKFDALLARAAKYINMEDAQAAKKESRREK
;
A
#
# COMPACT_ATOMS: atom_id res chain seq x y z
N ARG A 1 8.20 3.62 14.45
CA ARG A 1 7.31 4.77 14.74
C ARG A 1 5.90 4.40 15.27
N PRO A 2 5.28 3.24 14.99
CA PRO A 2 4.03 2.80 15.65
C PRO A 2 4.24 2.25 17.06
N TYR A 3 5.35 1.52 17.26
CA TYR A 3 5.74 0.91 18.54
C TYR A 3 5.88 1.92 19.69
N TYR A 4 6.30 3.15 19.36
CA TYR A 4 6.50 4.22 20.34
C TYR A 4 5.18 4.69 20.96
N LEU A 5 4.15 4.89 20.12
CA LEU A 5 2.84 5.33 20.55
C LEU A 5 2.12 4.23 21.34
N SER A 6 2.18 2.99 20.86
CA SER A 6 1.61 1.83 21.58
C SER A 6 2.27 1.60 22.94
N ARG A 7 3.59 1.81 23.05
CA ARG A 7 4.30 1.71 24.34
C ARG A 7 3.89 2.84 25.30
N PHE A 8 3.76 4.06 24.80
CA PHE A 8 3.29 5.20 25.58
C PHE A 8 1.85 4.99 26.07
N GLU A 9 0.96 4.49 25.23
CA GLU A 9 -0.44 4.25 25.59
C GLU A 9 -0.60 3.16 26.65
N ASN A 10 0.17 2.08 26.56
CA ASN A 10 0.19 1.05 27.60
C ASN A 10 0.69 1.61 28.95
N ALA A 11 1.74 2.45 28.93
CA ALA A 11 2.22 3.10 30.15
C ALA A 11 1.20 4.10 30.72
N ALA A 12 0.57 4.90 29.85
CA ALA A 12 -0.45 5.87 30.25
C ALA A 12 -1.69 5.18 30.85
N LEU A 13 -2.06 4.01 30.33
CA LEU A 13 -3.14 3.20 30.86
C LEU A 13 -2.78 2.62 32.24
N LEU A 14 -1.56 2.06 32.37
CA LEU A 14 -1.06 1.51 33.63
C LEU A 14 -1.01 2.55 34.76
N HIS A 15 -0.58 3.77 34.43
CA HIS A 15 -0.48 4.89 35.38
C HIS A 15 -1.76 5.75 35.47
N ARG A 16 -2.86 5.35 34.81
CA ARG A 16 -4.16 6.05 34.84
C ARG A 16 -4.08 7.54 34.51
N TYR A 17 -3.30 7.91 33.50
CA TYR A 17 -3.17 9.32 33.11
C TYR A 17 -4.48 9.89 32.57
N THR A 18 -4.83 11.09 33.01
CA THR A 18 -5.87 11.91 32.36
C THR A 18 -5.35 12.42 31.02
N ASP A 19 -6.23 12.81 30.10
CA ASP A 19 -5.82 13.27 28.78
C ASP A 19 -4.86 14.47 28.82
N GLY A 20 -5.06 15.40 29.77
CA GLY A 20 -4.15 16.52 29.99
C GLY A 20 -2.75 16.08 30.47
N ILE A 21 -2.64 14.97 31.21
CA ILE A 21 -1.35 14.39 31.61
C ILE A 21 -0.72 13.66 30.43
N LYS A 22 -1.50 12.88 29.67
CA LYS A 22 -1.02 12.19 28.46
C LYS A 22 -0.40 13.17 27.47
N CYS A 23 -1.05 14.30 27.18
CA CYS A 23 -0.50 15.30 26.27
C CYS A 23 0.85 15.85 26.76
N ARG A 24 0.96 16.23 28.04
CA ARG A 24 2.20 16.79 28.59
C ARG A 24 3.35 15.79 28.55
N VAL A 25 3.12 14.57 29.02
CA VAL A 25 4.16 13.52 29.04
C VAL A 25 4.53 13.09 27.62
N PHE A 26 3.58 13.12 26.68
CA PHE A 26 3.89 12.80 25.29
C PHE A 26 4.81 13.86 24.65
N VAL A 27 4.57 15.15 24.92
CA VAL A 27 5.45 16.25 24.43
C VAL A 27 6.88 16.12 24.97
N THR A 28 7.07 15.69 26.22
CA THR A 28 8.43 15.54 26.78
C THR A 28 9.29 14.53 26.03
N THR A 29 8.66 13.70 25.21
CA THR A 29 9.35 12.67 24.43
C THR A 29 9.69 13.10 23.00
N PHE A 30 9.29 14.30 22.61
CA PHE A 30 9.59 14.84 21.29
C PHE A 30 11.06 15.24 21.20
N ALA A 31 11.68 14.91 20.07
CA ALA A 31 13.02 15.35 19.74
C ALA A 31 12.98 16.22 18.48
N ARG A 32 13.76 17.33 18.50
CA ARG A 32 14.06 18.20 17.35
C ARG A 32 12.80 18.54 16.52
N ALA A 33 12.63 17.90 15.37
CA ALA A 33 11.53 18.14 14.44
C ALA A 33 10.13 18.04 15.08
N ALA A 34 9.94 17.11 16.03
CA ALA A 34 8.66 16.96 16.73
C ALA A 34 8.38 18.11 17.70
N GLN A 35 9.41 18.67 18.35
CA GLN A 35 9.26 19.85 19.19
C GLN A 35 8.98 21.10 18.36
N GLN A 36 9.70 21.28 17.25
CA GLN A 36 9.48 22.41 16.33
C GLN A 36 8.07 22.43 15.77
N TRP A 37 7.55 21.28 15.33
CA TRP A 37 6.17 21.17 14.87
C TRP A 37 5.16 21.49 15.98
N PHE A 38 5.36 20.93 17.18
CA PHE A 38 4.44 21.17 18.30
C PHE A 38 4.35 22.67 18.64
N ASN A 39 5.48 23.38 18.61
CA ASN A 39 5.55 24.82 18.86
C ASN A 39 4.89 25.69 17.78
N GLN A 40 4.59 25.12 16.60
CA GLN A 40 3.89 25.80 15.51
C GLN A 40 2.37 25.59 15.57
N LEU A 41 1.87 24.75 16.47
CA LEU A 41 0.43 24.52 16.60
C LEU A 41 -0.26 25.75 17.23
N PRO A 42 -1.45 26.14 16.74
CA PRO A 42 -2.25 27.17 17.39
C PRO A 42 -2.57 26.82 18.85
N LEU A 43 -2.65 27.84 19.69
CA LEU A 43 -3.17 27.70 21.05
C LEU A 43 -4.59 27.11 21.01
N GLY A 44 -4.83 26.06 21.80
CA GLY A 44 -6.12 25.37 21.82
C GLY A 44 -6.33 24.35 20.69
N ALA A 45 -5.34 24.11 19.83
CA ALA A 45 -5.46 23.10 18.76
C ALA A 45 -5.55 21.64 19.25
N ILE A 46 -5.29 21.40 20.53
CA ILE A 46 -5.34 20.07 21.16
C ILE A 46 -6.25 20.16 22.39
N GLY A 47 -7.47 19.63 22.27
CA GLY A 47 -8.43 19.51 23.37
C GLY A 47 -8.31 18.19 24.13
N CYS A 48 -7.85 17.11 23.48
CA CYS A 48 -7.68 15.80 24.12
C CYS A 48 -6.50 15.01 23.54
N PHE A 49 -6.14 13.90 24.20
CA PHE A 49 -5.01 13.09 23.73
C PHE A 49 -5.28 12.43 22.38
N GLN A 50 -6.54 12.11 22.07
CA GLN A 50 -6.92 11.51 20.79
C GLN A 50 -6.69 12.50 19.62
N GLU A 51 -7.07 13.76 19.78
CA GLU A 51 -6.80 14.82 18.80
C GLU A 51 -5.30 15.02 18.62
N PHE A 52 -4.55 15.05 19.72
CA PHE A 52 -3.10 15.15 19.67
C PHE A 52 -2.45 13.99 18.91
N ARG A 53 -2.87 12.76 19.22
CA ARG A 53 -2.42 11.55 18.52
C ARG A 53 -2.71 11.67 17.03
N SER A 54 -3.91 12.12 16.64
CA SER A 54 -4.29 12.28 15.24
C SER A 54 -3.38 13.27 14.52
N LEU A 55 -3.16 14.46 15.10
CA LEU A 55 -2.28 15.49 14.55
C LEU A 55 -0.82 15.01 14.45
N PHE A 56 -0.32 14.35 15.49
CA PHE A 56 1.04 13.81 15.52
C PHE A 56 1.25 12.72 14.46
N LEU A 57 0.28 11.80 14.33
CA LEU A 57 0.30 10.79 13.27
C LEU A 57 0.23 11.48 11.90
N HIS A 58 -0.65 12.45 11.70
CA HIS A 58 -0.74 13.19 10.43
C HIS A 58 0.62 13.80 10.04
N GLN A 59 1.29 14.48 10.98
CA GLN A 59 2.57 15.13 10.74
C GLN A 59 3.73 14.12 10.54
N PHE A 60 3.89 13.17 11.46
CA PHE A 60 5.10 12.35 11.56
C PHE A 60 4.96 10.94 10.99
N THR A 61 3.74 10.45 10.79
CA THR A 61 3.48 9.20 10.04
C THR A 61 3.13 9.41 8.58
N SER A 62 3.08 10.66 8.10
CA SER A 62 3.23 10.98 6.68
C SER A 62 4.54 10.38 6.09
N SER A 63 5.57 10.16 6.92
CA SER A 63 6.76 9.41 6.52
C SER A 63 6.58 7.89 6.40
N GLN A 64 5.53 7.31 6.98
CA GLN A 64 5.26 5.86 6.96
C GLN A 64 4.40 5.42 5.77
N LYS A 65 3.80 6.38 5.09
CA LYS A 65 3.26 6.25 3.75
C LYS A 65 3.66 7.53 3.04
N LEU A 66 4.84 7.57 2.41
CA LEU A 66 4.92 8.31 1.14
C LEU A 66 3.66 7.87 0.40
N ARG A 67 2.65 8.75 0.29
CA ARG A 67 1.40 8.39 -0.37
C ARG A 67 1.84 7.88 -1.72
N LYS A 68 1.75 6.56 -1.91
CA LYS A 68 2.16 5.93 -3.15
C LYS A 68 1.33 6.62 -4.21
N THR A 69 2.00 7.40 -5.04
CA THR A 69 1.32 8.19 -6.06
C THR A 69 0.89 7.25 -7.17
N GLU A 70 0.02 7.71 -8.05
CA GLU A 70 -0.33 6.95 -9.25
C GLU A 70 0.92 6.53 -10.04
N LEU A 71 1.94 7.38 -10.08
CA LEU A 71 3.25 7.11 -10.69
C LEU A 71 3.95 5.87 -10.10
N SER A 72 3.74 5.58 -8.82
CA SER A 72 4.34 4.40 -8.19
C SER A 72 3.78 3.08 -8.72
N LEU A 73 2.57 3.08 -9.30
CA LEU A 73 2.00 1.89 -9.95
C LEU A 73 2.78 1.54 -11.21
N PHE A 74 3.30 2.53 -11.94
CA PHE A 74 4.10 2.35 -13.16
C PHE A 74 5.52 1.82 -12.91
N ALA A 75 5.96 1.82 -11.65
CA ALA A 75 7.21 1.19 -11.24
C ALA A 75 7.07 -0.34 -11.09
N ILE A 76 5.85 -0.87 -11.04
CA ILE A 76 5.60 -2.31 -10.90
C ILE A 76 5.75 -2.97 -12.27
N ARG A 77 6.91 -3.58 -12.51
CA ARG A 77 7.19 -4.36 -13.72
C ARG A 77 7.17 -5.85 -13.43
N GLN A 78 6.64 -6.63 -14.36
CA GLN A 78 6.77 -8.08 -14.41
C GLN A 78 8.25 -8.40 -14.67
N LYS A 79 8.82 -9.30 -13.86
CA LYS A 79 10.23 -9.70 -13.97
C LYS A 79 10.37 -10.82 -14.99
N ASP A 80 11.58 -10.97 -15.52
CA ASP A 80 11.91 -12.11 -16.38
C ASP A 80 11.68 -13.42 -15.61
N ASN A 81 10.96 -14.35 -16.24
CA ASN A 81 10.51 -15.62 -15.66
C ASN A 81 9.50 -15.51 -14.49
N GLU A 82 8.92 -14.33 -14.22
CA GLU A 82 7.83 -14.21 -13.25
C GLU A 82 6.50 -14.64 -13.88
N PRO A 83 5.82 -15.66 -13.32
CA PRO A 83 4.50 -16.08 -13.80
C PRO A 83 3.49 -14.94 -13.69
N LEU A 84 2.50 -14.91 -14.60
CA LEU A 84 1.46 -13.87 -14.62
C LEU A 84 0.73 -13.76 -13.27
N LYS A 85 0.56 -14.88 -12.58
CA LYS A 85 -0.07 -14.97 -11.25
C LYS A 85 0.66 -14.15 -10.19
N GLU A 86 1.98 -14.25 -10.12
CA GLU A 86 2.78 -13.53 -9.13
C GLU A 86 2.81 -12.03 -9.43
N TYR A 87 3.00 -11.68 -10.70
CA TYR A 87 2.92 -10.29 -11.14
C TYR A 87 1.56 -9.66 -10.82
N LEU A 88 0.46 -10.37 -11.10
CA LEU A 88 -0.90 -9.94 -10.80
C LEU A 88 -1.10 -9.69 -9.31
N GLN A 89 -0.58 -10.57 -8.45
CA GLN A 89 -0.66 -10.40 -7.00
C GLN A 89 0.07 -9.14 -6.53
N ARG A 90 1.29 -8.89 -7.02
CA ARG A 90 2.06 -7.68 -6.69
C ARG A 90 1.39 -6.41 -7.19
N SER A 91 0.91 -6.41 -8.43
CA SER A 91 0.20 -5.27 -9.02
C SER A 91 -1.10 -4.96 -8.26
N ASN A 92 -1.87 -5.98 -7.88
CA ASN A 92 -3.06 -5.81 -7.05
C ASN A 92 -2.75 -5.28 -5.65
N ALA A 93 -1.65 -5.73 -5.03
CA ALA A 93 -1.22 -5.22 -3.74
C ALA A 93 -0.87 -3.72 -3.82
N ALA A 94 -0.09 -3.32 -4.82
CA ALA A 94 0.26 -1.91 -5.05
C ALA A 94 -0.98 -1.05 -5.32
N THR A 95 -1.92 -1.54 -6.13
CA THR A 95 -3.18 -0.86 -6.42
C THR A 95 -4.02 -0.58 -5.17
N ARG A 96 -4.03 -1.50 -4.19
CA ARG A 96 -4.74 -1.29 -2.90
C ARG A 96 -4.10 -0.20 -2.03
N GLU A 97 -2.82 0.07 -2.22
CA GLU A 97 -2.10 1.13 -1.51
C GLU A 97 -2.35 2.52 -2.11
N VAL A 98 -2.91 2.60 -3.33
CA VAL A 98 -3.21 3.84 -4.06
C VAL A 98 -4.72 3.93 -4.36
N PRO A 99 -5.59 4.11 -3.35
CA PRO A 99 -7.03 4.13 -3.55
C PRO A 99 -7.51 5.31 -4.41
N SER A 100 -6.71 6.39 -4.51
CA SER A 100 -7.02 7.56 -5.34
C SER A 100 -6.90 7.29 -6.85
N ALA A 101 -6.18 6.25 -7.27
CA ALA A 101 -5.99 5.95 -8.68
C ALA A 101 -7.30 5.51 -9.36
N THR A 102 -7.58 6.06 -10.54
CA THR A 102 -8.75 5.64 -11.34
C THR A 102 -8.56 4.23 -11.90
N GLN A 103 -9.64 3.62 -12.37
CA GLN A 103 -9.61 2.28 -12.99
C GLN A 103 -8.72 2.27 -14.25
N GLU A 104 -8.74 3.36 -15.00
CA GLU A 104 -7.99 3.56 -16.24
C GLU A 104 -6.49 3.70 -15.96
N VAL A 105 -6.13 4.43 -14.90
CA VAL A 105 -4.74 4.57 -14.45
C VAL A 105 -4.19 3.21 -13.99
N LYS A 106 -4.97 2.46 -13.20
CA LYS A 106 -4.60 1.11 -12.74
C LYS A 106 -4.41 0.15 -13.91
N ALA A 107 -5.33 0.16 -14.88
CA ALA A 107 -5.23 -0.67 -16.08
C ALA A 107 -4.00 -0.29 -16.94
N SER A 108 -3.74 1.00 -17.11
CA SER A 108 -2.59 1.50 -17.89
C SER A 108 -1.25 1.13 -17.22
N ALA A 109 -1.15 1.32 -15.90
CA ALA A 109 0.03 0.94 -15.14
C ALA A 109 0.30 -0.57 -15.21
N PHE A 110 -0.76 -1.39 -15.07
CA PHE A 110 -0.66 -2.84 -15.22
C PHE A 110 -0.17 -3.24 -16.60
N LEU A 111 -0.75 -2.67 -17.66
CA LEU A 111 -0.39 -2.99 -19.04
C LEU A 111 1.05 -2.61 -19.35
N GLN A 112 1.49 -1.42 -18.94
CA GLN A 112 2.88 -0.99 -19.12
C GLN A 112 3.85 -1.88 -18.35
N GLY A 113 3.46 -2.38 -17.19
CA GLY A 113 4.31 -3.25 -16.39
C GLY A 113 4.40 -4.69 -16.88
N LEU A 114 3.54 -5.10 -17.81
CA LEU A 114 3.48 -6.48 -18.29
C LEU A 114 4.60 -6.77 -19.29
N LEU A 115 5.19 -7.96 -19.24
CA LEU A 115 6.14 -8.43 -20.26
C LEU A 115 5.42 -8.84 -21.54
N ASP A 116 6.16 -8.79 -22.64
CA ASP A 116 5.68 -9.27 -23.94
C ASP A 116 5.40 -10.78 -23.88
N GLY A 117 4.12 -11.13 -23.85
CA GLY A 117 3.65 -12.50 -23.74
C GLY A 117 2.26 -12.69 -24.32
N ASP A 118 1.72 -13.91 -24.22
CA ASP A 118 0.41 -14.23 -24.80
C ASP A 118 -0.72 -13.41 -24.18
N PHE A 119 -0.62 -13.10 -22.88
CA PHE A 119 -1.57 -12.23 -22.22
C PHE A 119 -1.49 -10.80 -22.74
N PHE A 120 -0.30 -10.23 -22.90
CA PHE A 120 -0.10 -8.89 -23.48
C PHE A 120 -0.67 -8.80 -24.89
N LYS A 121 -0.34 -9.76 -25.77
CA LYS A 121 -0.89 -9.85 -27.13
C LYS A 121 -2.42 -9.91 -27.13
N SER A 122 -3.01 -10.59 -26.14
CA SER A 122 -4.46 -10.67 -25.99
C SER A 122 -5.09 -9.31 -25.67
N LEU A 123 -4.43 -8.51 -24.83
CA LEU A 123 -4.86 -7.16 -24.45
C LEU A 123 -4.69 -6.19 -25.63
N ALA A 124 -3.62 -6.33 -26.41
CA ALA A 124 -3.42 -5.54 -27.63
C ALA A 124 -4.53 -5.78 -28.67
N LYS A 125 -4.97 -7.04 -28.83
CA LYS A 125 -6.07 -7.39 -29.76
C LYS A 125 -7.45 -6.92 -29.29
N LYS A 126 -7.68 -6.92 -27.97
CA LYS A 126 -8.95 -6.49 -27.37
C LYS A 126 -8.63 -5.70 -26.12
N SER A 127 -8.60 -4.37 -26.27
CA SER A 127 -8.28 -3.45 -25.20
C SER A 127 -9.31 -3.54 -24.07
N VAL A 128 -8.84 -3.31 -22.85
CA VAL A 128 -9.65 -3.32 -21.64
C VAL A 128 -9.29 -2.06 -20.84
N SER A 129 -10.27 -1.19 -20.60
CA SER A 129 -10.06 0.08 -19.90
C SER A 129 -10.30 -0.02 -18.38
N LYS A 130 -11.06 -1.02 -17.94
CA LYS A 130 -11.38 -1.25 -16.52
C LYS A 130 -10.46 -2.30 -15.91
N PHE A 131 -9.85 -1.97 -14.77
CA PHE A 131 -8.93 -2.88 -14.09
C PHE A 131 -9.61 -4.20 -13.70
N ASP A 132 -10.85 -4.18 -13.21
CA ASP A 132 -11.57 -5.41 -12.83
C ASP A 132 -11.77 -6.38 -14.01
N ALA A 133 -12.06 -5.86 -15.19
CA ALA A 133 -12.19 -6.67 -16.40
C ALA A 133 -10.84 -7.25 -16.84
N LEU A 134 -9.75 -6.54 -16.59
CA LEU A 134 -8.39 -7.03 -16.81
C LEU A 134 -8.09 -8.18 -15.85
N LEU A 135 -8.43 -8.05 -14.57
CA LEU A 135 -8.24 -9.11 -13.57
C LEU A 135 -9.00 -10.39 -13.94
N ALA A 136 -10.26 -10.26 -14.37
CA ALA A 136 -11.07 -11.40 -14.80
C ALA A 136 -10.45 -12.12 -16.02
N ARG A 137 -9.84 -11.37 -16.94
CA ARG A 137 -9.15 -11.95 -18.09
C ARG A 137 -7.83 -12.60 -17.69
N ALA A 138 -7.05 -11.96 -16.81
CA ALA A 138 -5.80 -12.50 -16.30
C ALA A 138 -6.02 -13.85 -15.59
N ALA A 139 -7.10 -13.98 -14.80
CA ALA A 139 -7.46 -15.24 -14.16
C ALA A 139 -7.66 -16.40 -15.15
N LYS A 140 -8.24 -16.13 -16.33
CA LYS A 140 -8.39 -17.16 -17.37
C LYS A 140 -7.03 -17.62 -17.93
N TYR A 141 -6.10 -16.69 -18.10
CA TYR A 141 -4.75 -17.01 -18.58
C TYR A 141 -3.93 -17.76 -17.54
N ILE A 142 -4.01 -17.36 -16.27
CA ILE A 142 -3.38 -18.08 -15.16
C ILE A 142 -3.85 -19.53 -15.10
N ASN A 143 -5.16 -19.77 -15.22
CA ASN A 143 -5.70 -21.13 -15.25
C ASN A 143 -5.19 -21.94 -16.47
N MET A 144 -4.98 -21.29 -17.61
CA MET A 144 -4.41 -21.93 -18.80
C MET A 144 -2.93 -22.28 -18.60
N GLU A 145 -2.13 -21.37 -18.03
CA GLU A 145 -0.72 -21.59 -17.69
C GLU A 145 -0.57 -22.76 -16.69
N ASP A 146 -1.37 -22.75 -15.62
CA ASP A 146 -1.39 -23.82 -14.60
C ASP A 146 -1.77 -25.18 -15.25
N ALA A 147 -2.78 -25.21 -16.13
CA ALA A 147 -3.16 -26.44 -16.83
C ALA A 147 -2.09 -26.94 -17.82
N GLN A 148 -1.35 -26.03 -18.47
CA GLN A 148 -0.24 -26.39 -19.35
C GLN A 148 0.96 -26.94 -18.56
N ALA A 149 1.27 -26.36 -17.40
CA ALA A 149 2.32 -26.84 -16.51
C ALA A 149 2.04 -28.28 -16.04
N ALA A 150 0.83 -28.55 -15.54
CA ALA A 150 0.42 -29.89 -15.11
C ALA A 150 0.50 -30.94 -16.24
N LYS A 151 0.17 -30.56 -17.48
CA LYS A 151 0.31 -31.44 -18.66
C LYS A 151 1.76 -31.73 -19.03
N LYS A 152 2.70 -30.82 -18.76
CA LYS A 152 4.13 -31.04 -19.02
C LYS A 152 4.75 -31.95 -17.96
N GLU A 153 4.34 -31.79 -16.71
CA GLU A 153 4.82 -32.60 -15.58
C GLU A 153 4.39 -34.07 -15.71
N SER A 154 3.11 -34.33 -15.98
CA SER A 154 2.58 -35.68 -16.24
C SER A 154 3.18 -36.39 -17.49
N ARG A 155 3.82 -35.65 -18.40
CA ARG A 155 4.56 -36.21 -19.54
C ARG A 155 6.02 -36.49 -19.24
N ARG A 156 6.60 -35.87 -18.21
CA ARG A 156 7.99 -36.11 -17.77
C ARG A 156 8.09 -37.30 -16.80
N GLU A 157 6.99 -37.63 -16.13
CA GLU A 157 6.88 -38.78 -15.22
C GLU A 157 6.53 -40.10 -15.94
N LYS A 158 6.39 -40.08 -17.27
CA LYS A 158 6.17 -41.25 -18.13
C LYS A 158 7.42 -41.54 -18.94
#